data_AF-A0A974DJD8-F1
#
_entry.id   AF-A0A974DJD8-F1
#
_cell.length_a   1.000
_cell.length_b   1.000
_cell.length_c   1.000
_cell.angle_alpha   90.00
_cell.angle_beta   90.00
_cell.angle_gamma   90.00
#
_symmetry.space_group_name_H-M   'P 1'
#
loop_
_entity.id
_entity.type
_entity.pdbx_description
1 polymer ?
#
loop_
_entity_poly.entity_id
_entity_poly.type
_entity_poly.pdbx_seq_one_letter_code
_entity_poly.pdbx_strand_id
1 'polypeptide(L)'
;MVRLWLQRVLLLDLQLDPLVFILGKRVPSLKNPMQKLVNALLTGAICAIAGKWKCTHPPSETDFLERVSFIRRMEYLTALRDS
;
A
#
# COMPACT_ATOMS: atom_id res chain seq x y z
N MET A 1 -1.66 -7.60 -10.16
CA MET A 1 -0.59 -7.72 -9.15
C MET A 1 -0.97 -7.11 -7.81
N VAL A 2 -1.19 -5.79 -7.73
CA VAL A 2 -1.45 -5.10 -6.45
C VAL A 2 -2.65 -5.65 -5.68
N ARG A 3 -3.75 -5.98 -6.37
CA ARG A 3 -4.92 -6.65 -5.77
C ARG A 3 -4.56 -7.98 -5.09
N LEU A 4 -3.75 -8.81 -5.75
CA LEU A 4 -3.31 -10.11 -5.21
C LEU A 4 -2.40 -9.94 -3.99
N TRP A 5 -1.51 -8.96 -3.99
CA TRP A 5 -0.67 -8.64 -2.82
C TRP A 5 -1.51 -8.14 -1.64
N LEU A 6 -2.46 -7.24 -1.90
CA LEU A 6 -3.38 -6.75 -0.88
C LEU A 6 -4.25 -7.87 -0.30
N GLN A 7 -4.79 -8.75 -1.14
CA GLN A 7 -5.54 -9.93 -0.68
C GLN A 7 -4.68 -10.86 0.18
N ARG A 8 -3.41 -11.11 -0.20
CA ARG A 8 -2.49 -11.94 0.59
C ARG A 8 -2.14 -11.32 1.95
N VAL A 9 -1.90 -10.02 1.99
CA VAL A 9 -1.48 -9.31 3.22
C VAL A 9 -2.66 -9.06 4.16
N LEU A 10 -3.84 -8.76 3.61
CA LEU A 10 -5.02 -8.37 4.39
C LEU A 10 -5.97 -9.54 4.67
N LEU A 11 -5.83 -10.65 3.96
CA LEU A 11 -6.80 -11.77 3.95
C LEU A 11 -8.23 -11.31 3.66
N LEU A 12 -8.39 -10.21 2.93
CA LEU A 12 -9.66 -9.59 2.57
C LEU A 12 -9.81 -9.56 1.06
N ASP A 13 -10.96 -9.99 0.53
CA ASP A 13 -11.30 -9.75 -0.87
C ASP A 13 -11.75 -8.31 -1.05
N LEU A 14 -10.76 -7.44 -1.26
CA LEU A 14 -11.01 -6.06 -1.66
C LEU A 14 -11.32 -6.01 -3.16
N GLN A 15 -12.58 -5.70 -3.49
CA GLN A 15 -12.90 -5.11 -4.78
C GLN A 15 -12.37 -3.67 -4.82
N LEU A 16 -11.07 -3.55 -5.07
CA LEU A 16 -10.44 -2.25 -5.34
C LEU A 16 -10.90 -1.77 -6.71
N ASP A 17 -11.80 -0.80 -6.69
CA ASP A 17 -12.06 0.03 -7.86
C ASP A 17 -10.72 0.66 -8.31
N PRO A 18 -10.32 0.51 -9.59
CA PRO A 18 -9.12 1.15 -10.14
C PRO A 18 -9.01 2.65 -9.84
N LEU A 19 -10.13 3.36 -9.77
CA LEU A 19 -10.17 4.78 -9.39
C LEU A 19 -9.84 5.00 -7.92
N VAL A 20 -10.27 4.10 -7.03
CA VAL A 20 -9.92 4.16 -5.60
C VAL A 20 -8.43 3.93 -5.41
N PHE A 21 -7.85 3.01 -6.19
CA PHE A 21 -6.40 2.75 -6.20
C PHE A 21 -5.59 3.95 -6.70
N ILE A 22 -5.94 4.52 -7.87
CA ILE A 22 -5.18 5.60 -8.50
C ILE A 22 -5.34 6.92 -7.72
N LEU A 23 -6.55 7.22 -7.25
CA LEU A 23 -6.84 8.49 -6.58
C LEU A 23 -6.58 8.45 -5.06
N GLY A 24 -6.13 7.31 -4.52
CA GLY A 24 -5.94 7.13 -3.08
C GLY A 24 -7.22 7.38 -2.27
N LYS A 25 -8.39 7.11 -2.86
CA LYS A 25 -9.66 7.36 -2.18
C LYS A 25 -9.85 6.35 -1.05
N ARG A 26 -10.64 6.76 -0.05
CA ARG A 26 -11.01 5.90 1.06
C ARG A 26 -11.78 4.69 0.52
N VAL A 27 -11.47 3.50 1.01
CA VAL A 27 -12.22 2.30 0.64
C VAL A 27 -13.53 2.34 1.43
N PRO A 28 -14.70 2.42 0.77
CA PRO A 28 -15.97 2.38 1.47
C PRO A 28 -16.06 1.03 2.21
N SER A 29 -16.49 1.04 3.48
CA SER A 29 -16.65 -0.09 4.43
C SER A 29 -15.50 -0.40 5.41
N LEU A 30 -14.30 0.18 5.29
CA LEU A 30 -13.21 -0.09 6.25
C LEU A 30 -13.26 0.81 7.50
N LYS A 31 -13.12 0.20 8.68
CA LYS A 31 -12.90 0.92 9.95
C LYS A 31 -11.53 1.62 9.98
N ASN A 32 -11.40 2.69 10.76
CA ASN A 32 -10.22 3.57 10.80
C ASN A 32 -8.85 2.84 10.89
N PRO A 33 -8.65 1.83 11.77
CA PRO A 33 -7.36 1.14 11.85
C PRO A 33 -7.02 0.34 10.58
N MET A 34 -8.02 -0.33 10.01
CA MET A 34 -7.87 -1.06 8.74
C MET A 34 -7.68 -0.11 7.57
N GLN A 35 -8.37 1.04 7.55
CA GLN A 35 -8.16 2.05 6.52
C GLN A 35 -6.71 2.56 6.51
N LYS A 36 -6.10 2.78 7.68
CA LYS A 36 -4.69 3.20 7.77
C LYS A 36 -3.75 2.14 7.21
N LEU A 37 -3.95 0.87 7.56
CA LEU A 37 -3.18 -0.24 7.00
C LEU A 37 -3.34 -0.34 5.48
N VAL A 38 -4.58 -0.31 4.98
CA VAL A 38 -4.85 -0.38 3.54
C VAL A 38 -4.22 0.79 2.80
N ASN A 39 -4.31 2.02 3.33
CA ASN A 39 -3.65 3.17 2.74
C ASN A 39 -2.13 2.99 2.66
N ALA A 40 -1.49 2.49 3.72
CA ALA A 40 -0.04 2.24 3.71
C ALA A 40 0.35 1.20 2.64
N LEU A 41 -0.46 0.15 2.46
CA LEU A 41 -0.24 -0.87 1.43
C LEU A 41 -0.47 -0.30 0.01
N LEU A 42 -1.52 0.48 -0.21
CA LEU A 42 -1.77 1.11 -1.51
C LEU A 42 -0.64 2.09 -1.87
N THR A 43 -0.21 2.92 -0.93
CA THR A 43 0.94 3.81 -1.10
C THR A 43 2.22 3.02 -1.40
N GLY A 44 2.47 1.93 -0.68
CA GLY A 44 3.63 1.06 -0.94
C GLY A 44 3.62 0.49 -2.35
N ALA A 45 2.46 0.04 -2.85
CA ALA A 45 2.30 -0.45 -4.21
C ALA A 45 2.52 0.64 -5.27
N ILE A 46 1.97 1.84 -5.06
CA ILE A 46 2.20 3.00 -5.94
C ILE A 46 3.69 3.35 -5.98
N CYS A 47 4.36 3.41 -4.83
CA CYS A 47 5.79 3.67 -4.76
C CYS A 47 6.63 2.61 -5.47
N ALA A 48 6.26 1.33 -5.35
CA ALA A 48 6.96 0.24 -6.03
C ALA A 48 6.83 0.33 -7.57
N ILE A 49 5.62 0.65 -8.06
CA ILE A 49 5.36 0.87 -9.50
C ILE A 49 6.12 2.10 -9.98
N ALA A 50 6.00 3.22 -9.27
CA ALA A 50 6.66 4.47 -9.63
C ALA A 50 8.19 4.31 -9.63
N GLY A 51 8.77 3.56 -8.69
CA GLY A 51 10.20 3.29 -8.65
C GLY A 51 10.73 2.50 -9.86
N LYS A 52 9.86 1.74 -10.55
CA LYS A 52 10.20 0.93 -11.73
C LYS A 52 9.58 1.46 -13.01
N TRP A 53 9.19 2.72 -13.07
CA TRP A 53 8.48 3.31 -14.23
C TRP A 53 9.24 3.22 -15.57
N LYS A 54 10.58 3.09 -15.54
CA LYS A 54 11.42 2.88 -16.74
C LYS A 54 11.80 1.42 -16.99
N CYS A 55 11.47 0.51 -16.07
CA CYS A 55 11.78 -0.91 -16.22
C CYS A 55 10.69 -1.60 -17.04
N THR A 56 11.11 -2.54 -17.90
CA THR A 56 10.20 -3.43 -18.65
C THR A 56 9.57 -4.50 -17.76
N HIS A 57 10.18 -4.78 -16.61
CA HIS A 57 9.67 -5.75 -15.65
C HIS A 57 8.84 -5.07 -14.56
N PRO A 58 7.66 -5.62 -14.23
CA PRO A 58 6.86 -5.13 -13.13
C PRO A 58 7.60 -5.32 -11.78
N PRO A 59 7.24 -4.53 -10.75
CA PRO A 59 7.76 -4.75 -9.41
C PRO A 59 7.43 -6.14 -8.89
N SER A 60 8.39 -6.73 -8.20
CA SER A 60 8.25 -8.00 -7.48
C SER A 60 7.53 -7.79 -6.14
N GLU A 61 7.09 -8.89 -5.53
CA GLU A 61 6.52 -8.86 -4.17
C GLU A 61 7.54 -8.34 -3.14
N THR A 62 8.83 -8.62 -3.33
CA THR A 62 9.91 -8.08 -2.49
C THR A 62 10.00 -6.56 -2.61
N ASP A 63 9.99 -6.01 -3.83
CA ASP A 63 10.00 -4.56 -4.05
C ASP A 63 8.81 -3.88 -3.34
N PHE A 64 7.64 -4.53 -3.38
CA PHE A 64 6.45 -4.05 -2.70
C PHE A 64 6.61 -4.06 -1.17
N LEU A 65 7.03 -5.18 -0.59
CA LEU A 65 7.21 -5.33 0.86
C LEU A 65 8.27 -4.38 1.42
N GLU A 66 9.36 -4.14 0.68
CA GLU A 66 10.36 -3.15 1.05
C GLU A 66 9.75 -1.74 1.15
N ARG A 67 8.91 -1.33 0.18
CA ARG A 67 8.24 -0.02 0.22
C ARG A 67 7.23 0.09 1.35
N VAL A 68 6.47 -0.97 1.62
CA VAL A 68 5.53 -1.01 2.76
C VAL A 68 6.29 -0.90 4.09
N SER A 69 7.37 -1.65 4.26
CA SER A 69 8.22 -1.62 5.45
C SER A 69 8.81 -0.22 5.68
N PHE A 70 9.30 0.42 4.61
CA PHE A 70 9.79 1.78 4.67
C PHE A 70 8.72 2.77 5.16
N ILE A 71 7.51 2.73 4.58
CA ILE A 71 6.40 3.61 4.98
C ILE A 71 6.06 3.40 6.46
N ARG A 72 5.90 2.14 6.90
CA ARG A 72 5.59 1.82 8.30
C ARG A 72 6.67 2.30 9.27
N ARG A 73 7.94 2.15 8.89
CA ARG A 73 9.07 2.64 9.69
C ARG A 73 9.01 4.16 9.83
N MET A 74 8.69 4.89 8.77
CA MET A 74 8.54 6.34 8.83
C MET A 74 7.35 6.74 9.70
N GLU A 75 6.19 6.09 9.55
CA GLU A 75 5.02 6.34 10.42
C GLU A 75 5.36 6.12 11.91
N TYR A 76 6.12 5.07 12.22
CA TYR A 76 6.57 4.76 13.57
C TYR A 76 7.50 5.84 14.12
N LEU A 77 8.52 6.24 13.35
CA LEU A 77 9.47 7.29 13.76
C LEU A 77 8.78 8.64 13.94
N THR A 78 7.82 8.98 13.08
CA THR A 78 7.01 10.20 13.25
C THR A 78 6.19 10.14 14.53
N ALA A 79 5.54 9.01 14.81
CA ALA A 79 4.77 8.84 16.04
C ALA A 79 5.63 8.98 17.31
N LEU A 80 6.88 8.48 17.28
CA LEU A 80 7.83 8.63 18.39
C LEU A 80 8.31 10.07 18.59
N ARG A 81 8.43 10.85 17.51
CA ARG A 81 8.86 12.26 17.60
C ARG A 81 7.75 13.15 18.16
N ASP A 82 6.51 12.84 17.80
CA ASP A 82 5.35 13.65 18.13
C ASP A 82 4.67 13.20 19.45
N SER A 83 5.32 12.32 20.23
CA SER A 83 4.86 11.75 21.50
C SER A 83 5.63 12.25 22.72
#